data_AF-A0A945KYS6-F1
#
_entry.id   AF-A0A945KYS6-F1
#
_cell.length_a   1.000
_cell.length_b   1.000
_cell.length_c   1.000
_cell.angle_alpha   90.00
_cell.angle_beta   90.00
_cell.angle_gamma   90.00
#
_symmetry.space_group_name_H-M   'P 1'
#
loop_
_entity.id
_entity.type
_entity.pdbx_description
1 polymer ?
#
loop_
_entity_poly.entity_id
_entity_poly.type
_entity_poly.pdbx_seq_one_letter_code
_entity_poly.pdbx_strand_id
1 'polypeptide(L)'
;LDDDLKVELELDENGYLLQRAEDLEIKNLPAAVIRSIKALAPGSDIREVSRLITPRSSVFRVEVKYNGNEVILILLETGALVSRRQ
;
A
#
# COMPACT_ATOMS: atom_id res chain seq x y z
N LEU A 1 -19.42 -1.06 -14.79
CA LEU A 1 -18.51 -1.87 -13.97
C LEU A 1 -17.19 -1.16 -14.16
N ASP A 2 -17.04 -0.05 -13.46
CA ASP A 2 -15.98 0.91 -13.72
C ASP A 2 -15.13 0.95 -12.45
N ASP A 3 -14.49 -0.19 -12.17
CA ASP A 3 -13.35 -0.25 -11.27
C ASP A 3 -12.15 0.00 -12.18
N ASP A 4 -11.77 1.28 -12.33
CA ASP A 4 -10.58 1.72 -13.07
C ASP A 4 -9.34 1.33 -12.25
N LEU A 5 -9.12 0.02 -12.13
CA LEU A 5 -7.99 -0.56 -11.41
C LEU A 5 -6.73 -0.22 -12.21
N LYS A 6 -6.05 0.86 -11.81
CA LYS A 6 -4.76 1.21 -12.38
C LYS A 6 -3.72 0.21 -11.88
N VAL A 7 -3.11 -0.49 -12.84
CA VAL A 7 -2.05 -1.47 -12.57
C VAL A 7 -0.76 -0.97 -13.20
N GLU A 8 0.28 -0.84 -12.38
CA GLU A 8 1.63 -0.52 -12.85
C GLU A 8 2.51 -1.77 -12.76
N LEU A 9 3.22 -2.10 -13.84
CA LEU A 9 4.07 -3.28 -13.96
C LEU A 9 5.53 -2.87 -14.15
N GLU A 10 6.41 -3.45 -13.35
CA GLU A 10 7.86 -3.36 -13.51
C GLU A 10 8.38 -4.74 -13.95
N LEU A 11 9.06 -4.77 -15.10
CA LEU A 11 9.63 -5.98 -15.70
C LEU A 11 11.17 -5.86 -15.74
N ASP A 12 11.86 -7.01 -15.70
CA ASP A 12 13.30 -7.06 -15.97
C ASP A 12 13.61 -7.04 -17.48
N GLU A 13 14.90 -7.06 -17.82
CA GLU A 13 15.39 -7.05 -19.21
C GLU A 13 14.94 -8.25 -20.06
N ASN A 14 14.47 -9.32 -19.42
CA ASN A 14 13.97 -10.53 -20.06
C ASN A 14 12.43 -10.59 -20.09
N GLY A 15 11.75 -9.57 -19.56
CA GLY A 15 10.29 -9.50 -19.48
C GLY A 15 9.68 -10.25 -18.30
N TYR A 16 10.47 -10.65 -17.30
CA TYR A 16 9.94 -11.24 -16.06
C TYR A 16 9.43 -10.16 -15.12
N LEU A 17 8.30 -10.43 -14.45
CA LEU A 17 7.71 -9.50 -13.49
C LEU A 17 8.61 -9.34 -12.26
N LEU A 18 9.08 -8.11 -12.03
CA LEU A 18 9.78 -7.71 -10.81
C LEU A 18 8.78 -7.26 -9.75
N GLN A 19 7.84 -6.40 -10.14
CA GLN A 19 6.83 -5.84 -9.25
C GLN A 19 5.58 -5.47 -10.02
N ARG A 20 4.43 -5.61 -9.37
CA ARG A 20 3.15 -5.04 -9.79
C ARG A 20 2.62 -4.17 -8.67
N ALA A 21 2.13 -2.98 -8.98
CA ALA A 21 1.29 -2.19 -8.09
C ALA A 21 -0.16 -2.27 -8.57
N GLU A 22 -1.08 -2.54 -7.65
CA GLU A 22 -2.53 -2.53 -7.88
C GLU A 22 -3.14 -1.50 -6.93
N ASP A 23 -3.74 -0.45 -7.47
CA ASP A 23 -4.44 0.53 -6.64
C ASP A 23 -5.67 -0.11 -6.00
N LEU A 24 -5.94 0.26 -4.75
CA LEU A 24 -7.02 -0.33 -3.96
C LEU A 24 -7.86 0.76 -3.32
N GLU A 25 -9.16 0.51 -3.24
CA GLU A 25 -9.99 1.26 -2.34
C GLU A 25 -9.69 0.90 -0.87
N ILE A 26 -9.80 1.88 0.03
CA ILE A 26 -9.58 1.70 1.48
C ILE A 26 -10.45 0.59 2.06
N LYS A 27 -11.68 0.42 1.54
CA LYS A 27 -12.61 -0.64 1.98
C LYS A 27 -12.09 -2.05 1.72
N ASN A 28 -11.16 -2.19 0.77
CA ASN A 28 -10.54 -3.46 0.38
C ASN A 28 -9.28 -3.77 1.19
N LEU A 29 -8.88 -2.90 2.13
CA LEU A 29 -7.76 -3.18 3.03
C LEU A 29 -8.14 -4.22 4.09
N PRO A 30 -7.21 -5.13 4.43
CA PRO A 30 -7.37 -6.01 5.57
C PRO A 30 -7.59 -5.21 6.86
N ALA A 31 -8.50 -5.68 7.72
CA ALA A 31 -8.78 -5.01 8.99
C ALA A 31 -7.52 -4.83 9.86
N ALA A 32 -6.54 -5.74 9.76
CA ALA A 32 -5.27 -5.62 10.46
C ALA A 32 -4.44 -4.43 9.98
N VAL A 33 -4.37 -4.21 8.67
CA VAL A 33 -3.70 -3.04 8.06
C VAL A 33 -4.36 -1.75 8.52
N ILE A 34 -5.70 -1.68 8.49
CA ILE A 34 -6.47 -0.51 8.97
C ILE A 34 -6.16 -0.19 10.43
N ARG A 35 -6.13 -1.22 11.30
CA ARG A 35 -5.78 -1.04 12.72
C ARG A 35 -4.38 -0.49 12.89
N SER A 36 -3.41 -1.03 12.15
CA SER A 36 -2.02 -0.56 12.22
C SER A 36 -1.86 0.88 11.74
N ILE A 37 -2.51 1.29 10.65
CA ILE A 37 -2.49 2.69 10.19
C ILE A 37 -2.98 3.62 11.29
N LYS A 38 -4.13 3.30 11.90
CA LYS A 38 -4.72 4.11 12.98
C LYS A 38 -3.82 4.20 14.22
N ALA A 39 -3.02 3.17 14.49
CA ALA A 39 -2.06 3.18 15.60
C ALA A 39 -0.78 3.97 15.27
N LEU A 40 -0.29 3.87 14.02
CA LEU A 40 0.97 4.48 13.58
C LEU A 40 0.83 5.96 13.20
N ALA A 41 -0.36 6.37 12.78
CA ALA A 41 -0.71 7.70 12.32
C ALA A 41 -2.15 8.05 12.77
N PRO A 42 -2.40 8.23 14.07
CA PRO A 42 -3.73 8.48 14.59
C PRO A 42 -4.31 9.79 14.02
N GLY A 43 -5.55 9.72 13.51
CA GLY A 43 -6.22 10.87 12.91
C GLY A 43 -5.66 11.28 11.53
N SER A 44 -4.78 10.47 10.93
CA SER A 44 -4.33 10.70 9.57
C SER A 44 -5.44 10.49 8.54
N ASP A 45 -5.33 11.19 7.42
CA ASP A 45 -6.20 11.03 6.27
C ASP A 45 -5.51 10.12 5.23
N ILE A 46 -6.14 8.99 4.88
CA ILE A 46 -5.57 8.06 3.89
C ILE A 46 -5.81 8.64 2.49
N ARG A 47 -4.73 8.84 1.75
CA ARG A 47 -4.72 9.48 0.43
C ARG A 47 -4.74 8.45 -0.69
N GLU A 48 -3.88 7.46 -0.58
CA GLU A 48 -3.68 6.45 -1.61
C GLU A 48 -3.38 5.10 -0.94
N VAL A 49 -3.88 4.05 -1.56
CA VAL A 49 -3.61 2.67 -1.14
C VAL A 49 -3.31 1.86 -2.38
N SER A 50 -2.19 1.15 -2.37
CA SER A 50 -1.86 0.19 -3.41
C SER A 50 -1.31 -1.09 -2.78
N ARG A 51 -1.57 -2.22 -3.43
CA ARG A 51 -0.90 -3.49 -3.12
C ARG A 51 0.30 -3.64 -4.04
N LEU A 52 1.48 -3.73 -3.45
CA LEU A 52 2.70 -4.05 -4.17
C LEU A 52 2.90 -5.57 -4.12
N ILE A 53 2.96 -6.19 -5.28
CA ILE A 53 3.09 -7.63 -5.47
C ILE A 53 4.42 -7.89 -6.16
N THR A 54 5.23 -8.74 -5.54
CA THR A 54 6.45 -9.29 -6.13
C THR A 54 6.32 -10.81 -6.23
N PRO A 55 7.19 -11.50 -6.96
CA PRO A 55 7.18 -12.97 -7.01
C PRO A 55 7.36 -13.64 -5.64
N ARG A 56 7.91 -12.94 -4.63
CA ARG A 56 8.21 -13.51 -3.31
C ARG A 56 7.20 -13.14 -2.22
N SER A 57 6.54 -11.99 -2.35
CA SER A 57 5.65 -11.46 -1.32
C SER A 57 4.78 -10.31 -1.83
N SER A 58 3.71 -10.03 -1.11
CA SER A 58 2.92 -8.81 -1.26
C SER A 58 2.96 -7.94 -0.01
N VAL A 59 2.85 -6.63 -0.20
CA VAL A 59 2.73 -5.62 0.86
C VAL A 59 1.68 -4.58 0.45
N PHE A 60 1.18 -3.84 1.42
CA PHE A 60 0.32 -2.68 1.22
C PHE A 60 1.15 -1.42 1.37
N ARG A 61 1.20 -0.59 0.32
CA ARG A 61 1.68 0.78 0.37
C ARG A 61 0.50 1.67 0.68
N VAL A 62 0.59 2.43 1.76
CA VAL A 62 -0.46 3.34 2.20
C VAL A 62 0.15 4.71 2.37
N GLU A 63 -0.34 5.67 1.60
CA GLU A 63 0.02 7.06 1.76
C GLU A 63 -1.00 7.77 2.63
N VAL A 64 -0.54 8.44 3.68
CA VAL A 64 -1.38 9.18 4.61
C VAL A 64 -0.88 10.59 4.80
N LYS A 65 -1.81 11.53 4.99
CA LYS A 65 -1.49 12.87 5.49
C LYS A 65 -1.57 12.87 7.02
N TYR A 66 -0.43 13.04 7.68
CA TYR A 66 -0.30 13.00 9.14
C TYR A 66 0.52 14.19 9.64
N ASN A 67 -0.05 14.97 10.56
CA ASN A 67 0.55 16.20 11.09
C ASN A 67 1.04 17.19 9.99
N GLY A 68 0.30 17.27 8.89
CA GLY A 68 0.62 18.15 7.76
C GLY A 68 1.60 17.57 6.74
N ASN A 69 2.23 16.42 7.03
CA ASN A 69 3.21 15.77 6.14
C ASN A 69 2.61 14.54 5.46
N GLU A 70 3.14 14.19 4.30
CA GLU A 70 2.88 12.92 3.63
C GLU A 70 3.76 11.84 4.25
N VAL A 71 3.14 10.75 4.66
CA VAL A 71 3.81 9.59 5.28
C VAL A 71 3.41 8.36 4.50
N ILE A 72 4.40 7.60 4.03
CA ILE A 72 4.20 6.33 3.35
C ILE A 72 4.45 5.20 4.36
N LEU A 73 3.45 4.36 4.57
CA LEU A 73 3.50 3.15 5.38
C LEU A 73 3.50 1.93 4.47
N ILE A 74 4.49 1.05 4.63
CA ILE A 74 4.53 -0.25 3.96
C ILE A 74 4.22 -1.32 5.00
N LEU A 75 3.12 -2.04 4.81
CA LEU A 75 2.56 -2.97 5.79
C LEU A 75 2.37 -4.37 5.17
N LEU A 76 2.61 -5.41 5.95
CA LEU A 76 2.16 -6.77 5.61
C LEU A 76 0.65 -6.88 5.77
N GLU A 77 0.04 -7.91 5.16
CA GLU A 77 -1.39 -8.21 5.34
C GLU A 77 -1.78 -8.39 6.81
N THR A 78 -0.86 -8.89 7.63
CA THR A 78 -0.99 -9.03 9.08
C THR A 78 -1.04 -7.69 9.84
N GLY A 79 -0.79 -6.57 9.15
CA GLY A 79 -0.66 -5.23 9.73
C GLY A 79 0.74 -4.93 10.28
N ALA A 80 1.70 -5.84 10.17
CA ALA A 80 3.07 -5.56 10.61
C ALA A 80 3.73 -4.51 9.71
N LEU A 81 4.38 -3.52 10.33
CA LEU A 81 5.10 -2.46 9.61
C LEU A 81 6.42 -3.01 9.04
N VAL A 82 6.59 -2.88 7.73
CA VAL A 82 7.84 -3.19 7.03
C VAL A 82 8.70 -1.94 6.91
N SER A 83 8.10 -0.80 6.56
CA SER A 83 8.81 0.46 6.37
C SER A 83 7.91 1.65 6.58
N ARG A 84 8.49 2.75 7.07
CA ARG A 84 7.84 4.07 7.18
C ARG A 84 8.76 5.10 6.53
N ARG A 85 8.21 5.92 5.64
CA ARG A 85 8.89 7.05 4.99
C ARG A 85 8.08 8.32 5.20
N GLN A 86 8.76 9.44 5.36
CA GLN A 86 8.20 10.77 5.63
C GLN A 86 9.10 11.83 5.00
#